data_AF-X1P800-F1
#
_entry.id   AF-X1P800-F1
#
_cell.length_a   1.000
_cell.length_b   1.000
_cell.length_c   1.000
_cell.angle_alpha   90.00
_cell.angle_beta   90.00
_cell.angle_gamma   90.00
#
_symmetry.space_group_name_H-M   'P 1'
#
loop_
_entity.id
_entity.type
_entity.pdbx_description
1 polymer ?
#
loop_
_entity_poly.entity_id
_entity_poly.type
_entity_poly.pdbx_seq_one_letter_code
_entity_poly.pdbx_strand_id
1 'polypeptide(L)'
;MFNIVGKRFWFFVISGAVILISIISLATFGLKAGIEFSSGSMLTVNFEQKVEQGELKQELASLGYTNAIIQRTGEGDFLIRTHELTSQDKAQLEDALTKRFGHLTEPEFHSVSPMVAE
;
A
#
# COMPACT_ATOMS: atom_id res chain seq x y z
N MET A 1 -21.21 9.31 46.92
CA MET A 1 -21.48 8.64 45.62
C MET A 1 -21.28 9.68 44.52
N PHE A 2 -20.46 9.40 43.49
CA PHE A 2 -20.23 10.36 42.40
C PHE A 2 -21.51 10.56 41.60
N ASN A 3 -21.96 11.82 41.46
CA ASN A 3 -23.18 12.14 40.71
C ASN A 3 -22.87 12.29 39.21
N ILE A 4 -22.60 11.16 38.56
CA ILE A 4 -22.26 11.07 37.13
C ILE A 4 -23.49 11.43 36.28
N VAL A 5 -24.67 10.94 36.66
CA VAL A 5 -25.93 11.13 35.93
C VAL A 5 -26.37 12.59 35.90
N GLY A 6 -26.15 13.33 36.99
CA GLY A 6 -26.46 14.77 37.07
C GLY A 6 -25.52 15.65 36.25
N LYS A 7 -24.29 15.19 35.97
CA LYS A 7 -23.29 15.91 35.17
C LYS A 7 -23.18 15.40 33.73
N ARG A 8 -24.12 14.56 33.26
CA ARG A 8 -24.05 13.92 31.93
C ARG A 8 -23.80 14.88 30.78
N PHE A 9 -24.38 16.09 30.84
CA PHE A 9 -24.22 17.10 29.79
C PHE A 9 -22.78 17.61 29.68
N TRP A 10 -22.08 17.73 30.81
CA TRP A 10 -20.65 18.09 30.82
C TRP A 10 -19.81 16.99 30.16
N PHE A 11 -20.12 15.72 30.42
CA PHE A 11 -19.47 14.61 29.74
C PHE A 11 -19.79 14.58 28.24
N PHE A 12 -21.03 14.85 27.84
CA PHE A 12 -21.38 14.93 26.42
C PHE A 12 -20.69 16.09 25.69
N VAL A 13 -20.54 17.25 26.34
CA VAL A 13 -19.79 18.38 25.75
C VAL A 13 -18.33 18.03 25.54
N ILE A 14 -17.68 17.43 26.55
CA ILE A 14 -16.28 17.00 26.44
C ILE A 14 -16.13 15.95 25.32
N SER A 15 -16.99 14.92 25.32
CA SER A 15 -16.96 13.89 24.27
C SER A 15 -17.20 14.48 22.88
N GLY A 16 -18.17 15.38 22.76
CA GLY A 16 -18.47 16.08 21.51
C GLY A 16 -17.28 16.91 21.02
N ALA A 17 -16.60 17.63 21.92
CA ALA A 17 -15.40 18.38 21.57
C ALA A 17 -14.27 17.47 21.07
N VAL A 18 -14.03 16.34 21.72
CA VAL A 18 -13.01 15.35 21.28
C VAL A 18 -13.36 14.75 19.93
N ILE A 19 -14.63 14.40 19.70
CA ILE A 19 -15.11 13.89 18.41
C ILE A 19 -14.92 14.95 17.32
N LEU A 20 -15.29 16.20 17.59
CA LEU A 20 -15.16 17.31 16.64
C LEU A 20 -13.69 17.53 16.26
N ILE A 21 -12.78 17.55 17.23
CA ILE A 21 -11.33 17.68 16.98
C ILE A 21 -10.84 16.51 16.13
N SER A 22 -11.28 15.28 16.41
CA SER A 22 -10.92 14.09 15.64
C SER A 22 -11.40 14.19 14.19
N ILE A 23 -12.63 14.66 13.96
CA ILE A 23 -13.20 14.87 12.62
C ILE A 23 -12.41 15.95 11.86
N ILE A 24 -12.15 17.09 12.50
CA ILE A 24 -11.37 18.18 11.89
C ILE A 24 -9.97 17.67 11.52
N SER A 25 -9.32 16.94 12.42
CA SER A 25 -8.01 16.34 12.16
C SER A 25 -8.05 15.39 10.95
N LEU A 26 -9.05 14.50 10.88
CA LEU A 26 -9.20 13.60 9.74
C LEU A 26 -9.45 14.36 8.44
N ALA A 27 -10.24 15.43 8.48
CA ALA A 27 -10.53 16.24 7.30
C ALA A 27 -9.32 17.06 6.82
N THR A 28 -8.47 17.56 7.72
CA THR A 28 -7.31 18.39 7.34
C THR A 28 -6.07 17.58 7.00
N PHE A 29 -5.81 16.48 7.70
CA PHE A 29 -4.63 15.63 7.47
C PHE A 29 -4.90 14.51 6.46
N GLY A 30 -6.17 14.21 6.19
CA GLY A 30 -6.59 13.13 5.32
C GLY A 30 -6.40 11.75 5.93
N LEU A 31 -7.02 10.75 5.31
CA LEU A 31 -6.77 9.34 5.58
C LEU A 31 -5.70 8.82 4.62
N LYS A 32 -4.63 8.23 5.15
CA LYS A 32 -3.68 7.48 4.32
C LYS A 32 -4.30 6.11 4.04
N ALA A 33 -4.98 5.97 2.90
CA ALA A 33 -5.58 4.71 2.49
C ALA A 33 -4.48 3.63 2.38
N GLY A 34 -4.68 2.51 3.09
CA GLY A 34 -3.84 1.33 2.96
C GLY A 34 -4.07 0.64 1.62
N ILE A 35 -3.18 -0.27 1.24
CA ILE A 35 -3.29 -1.04 0.00
C ILE A 35 -4.54 -1.93 -0.04
N GLU A 36 -5.12 -2.24 1.13
CA GLU A 36 -6.34 -3.01 1.31
C GLU A 36 -7.61 -2.24 0.89
N PHE A 37 -7.51 -0.92 0.69
CA PHE A 37 -8.60 -0.06 0.20
C PHE A 37 -8.33 0.51 -1.20
N SER A 38 -7.23 0.08 -1.84
CA SER A 38 -6.88 0.45 -3.21
C SER A 38 -7.03 -0.78 -4.09
N SER A 39 -7.58 -0.63 -5.30
CA SER A 39 -7.30 -1.61 -6.35
C SER A 39 -5.78 -1.67 -6.50
N GLY A 40 -5.25 -2.88 -6.61
CA GLY A 40 -3.83 -3.14 -6.48
C GLY A 40 -3.40 -4.25 -7.41
N SER A 41 -2.12 -4.25 -7.74
CA SER A 41 -1.52 -5.32 -8.54
C SER A 41 -0.47 -6.04 -7.73
N MET A 42 -0.50 -7.37 -7.83
CA MET A 42 0.50 -8.28 -7.30
C MET A 42 1.24 -8.88 -8.47
N LEU A 43 2.56 -8.75 -8.46
CA LEU A 43 3.44 -9.33 -9.46
C LEU A 43 4.51 -10.14 -8.75
N THR A 44 4.70 -11.37 -9.20
CA THR A 44 5.81 -12.20 -8.76
C THR A 44 6.92 -12.06 -9.79
N VAL A 45 8.14 -11.74 -9.36
CA VAL A 45 9.30 -11.65 -10.24
C VAL A 45 10.43 -12.51 -9.71
N ASN A 46 11.08 -13.22 -10.63
CA ASN A 46 12.30 -13.95 -10.39
C ASN A 46 13.42 -13.28 -11.19
N PHE A 47 14.54 -12.99 -10.53
CA PHE A 47 15.73 -12.45 -11.18
C PHE A 47 16.76 -13.56 -11.35
N GLU A 48 17.40 -13.64 -12.52
CA GLU A 48 18.49 -14.62 -12.74
C GLU A 48 19.70 -14.33 -11.84
N GLN A 49 19.91 -13.05 -11.51
CA GLN A 49 20.97 -12.62 -10.62
C GLN A 49 20.49 -12.47 -9.17
N LYS A 50 21.43 -12.52 -8.22
CA LYS A 50 21.13 -12.24 -6.81
C LYS A 50 20.80 -10.77 -6.62
N VAL A 51 19.51 -10.47 -6.45
CA VAL A 51 19.02 -9.14 -6.08
C VAL A 51 18.74 -9.09 -4.58
N GLU A 52 19.23 -8.04 -3.93
CA GLU A 52 18.91 -7.73 -2.53
C GLU A 52 17.53 -7.06 -2.44
N GLN A 53 16.71 -7.45 -1.46
CA GLN A 53 15.38 -6.88 -1.27
C GLN A 53 15.42 -5.36 -1.04
N GLY A 54 16.48 -4.87 -0.39
CA GLY A 54 16.68 -3.44 -0.15
C GLY A 54 16.92 -2.64 -1.43
N GLU A 55 17.69 -3.19 -2.36
CA GLU A 55 17.97 -2.57 -3.66
C GLU A 55 16.71 -2.51 -4.53
N LEU A 56 15.96 -3.61 -4.57
CA LEU A 56 14.67 -3.68 -5.27
C LEU A 56 13.68 -2.67 -4.71
N LYS A 57 13.65 -2.49 -3.38
CA LYS A 57 12.83 -1.46 -2.71
C LYS A 57 13.22 -0.05 -3.12
N GLN A 58 14.51 0.21 -3.22
CA GLN A 58 15.02 1.53 -3.58
C GLN A 58 14.72 1.85 -5.05
N GLU A 59 14.83 0.88 -5.94
CA GLU A 59 14.47 1.03 -7.36
C GLU A 59 12.96 1.22 -7.54
N LEU A 60 12.12 0.45 -6.84
CA LEU A 60 10.67 0.67 -6.89
C LEU A 60 10.28 2.05 -6.37
N ALA A 61 10.93 2.54 -5.32
CA ALA A 61 10.72 3.90 -4.83
C ALA A 61 11.16 4.97 -5.83
N SER A 62 12.29 4.78 -6.55
CA SER A 62 12.76 5.73 -7.57
C SER A 62 11.83 5.79 -8.78
N LEU A 63 11.16 4.68 -9.11
CA LEU A 63 10.13 4.58 -10.15
C LEU A 63 8.75 5.11 -9.71
N GLY A 64 8.62 5.62 -8.49
CA GLY A 64 7.38 6.21 -7.96
C GLY A 64 6.52 5.24 -7.12
N TYR A 65 6.89 3.97 -7.02
CA TYR A 65 6.20 2.95 -6.23
C TYR A 65 6.68 2.95 -4.77
N THR A 66 6.66 4.11 -4.11
CA THR A 66 7.20 4.29 -2.74
C THR A 66 6.49 3.43 -1.69
N ASN A 67 5.21 3.10 -1.94
CA ASN A 67 4.39 2.28 -1.04
C ASN A 67 4.39 0.80 -1.41
N ALA A 68 5.29 0.36 -2.32
CA ALA A 68 5.36 -1.04 -2.72
C ALA A 68 5.76 -1.94 -1.54
N ILE A 69 5.06 -3.06 -1.38
CA ILE A 69 5.42 -4.10 -0.42
C ILE A 69 6.14 -5.20 -1.17
N ILE A 70 7.35 -5.53 -0.73
CA ILE A 70 8.17 -6.58 -1.31
C ILE A 70 8.27 -7.69 -0.29
N GLN A 71 7.94 -8.91 -0.69
CA GLN A 71 8.08 -10.12 0.12
C GLN A 71 8.90 -11.13 -0.66
N ARG A 72 9.89 -11.73 -0.01
CA ARG A 72 10.66 -12.81 -0.62
C ARG A 72 9.92 -14.14 -0.41
N THR A 73 9.73 -14.90 -1.48
CA THR A 73 9.15 -16.25 -1.42
C THR A 73 10.25 -17.27 -1.10
N GLY A 74 9.85 -18.47 -0.69
CA GLY A 74 10.79 -19.54 -0.31
C GLY A 74 11.67 -20.04 -1.48
N GLU A 75 11.24 -19.82 -2.73
CA GLU A 75 11.94 -20.27 -3.94
C GLU A 75 12.92 -19.23 -4.49
N GLY A 76 13.03 -18.06 -3.84
CA GLY A 76 13.91 -16.99 -4.26
C GLY A 76 13.24 -15.89 -5.07
N ASP A 77 11.93 -16.01 -5.34
CA ASP A 77 11.15 -14.98 -6.01
C ASP A 77 10.84 -13.81 -5.09
N PHE A 78 10.46 -12.69 -5.70
CA PHE A 78 9.92 -11.54 -5.03
C PHE A 78 8.46 -11.34 -5.40
N LEU A 79 7.59 -11.40 -4.42
CA LEU A 79 6.22 -10.92 -4.53
C LEU A 79 6.20 -9.42 -4.26
N ILE A 80 5.84 -8.65 -5.27
CA ILE A 80 5.74 -7.19 -5.22
C ILE A 80 4.26 -6.82 -5.28
N ARG A 81 3.79 -6.07 -4.27
CA ARG A 81 2.43 -5.50 -4.23
C ARG A 81 2.51 -4.00 -4.42
N THR A 82 1.72 -3.50 -5.37
CA THR A 82 1.67 -2.08 -5.75
C THR A 82 0.22 -1.61 -5.86
N HIS A 83 0.03 -0.31 -6.14
CA HIS A 83 -1.25 0.18 -6.62
C HIS A 83 -1.61 -0.49 -7.97
N GLU A 84 -2.84 -0.31 -8.43
CA GLU A 84 -3.27 -0.88 -9.71
C GLU A 84 -2.32 -0.47 -10.84
N LEU A 85 -1.68 -1.46 -11.45
CA LEU A 85 -0.85 -1.31 -12.62
C LEU A 85 -1.72 -1.49 -13.85
N THR A 86 -1.71 -0.52 -14.75
CA THR A 86 -2.21 -0.75 -16.10
C THR A 86 -1.25 -1.67 -16.86
N SER A 87 -1.70 -2.27 -17.96
CA SER A 87 -0.82 -3.08 -18.82
C SER A 87 0.41 -2.29 -19.32
N GLN A 88 0.27 -0.97 -19.49
CA GLN A 88 1.38 -0.10 -19.88
C GLN A 88 2.34 0.13 -18.71
N ASP A 89 1.84 0.44 -17.51
CA ASP A 89 2.67 0.66 -16.33
C ASP A 89 3.46 -0.59 -15.95
N LYS A 90 2.81 -1.75 -16.07
CA LYS A 90 3.44 -3.05 -15.91
C LYS A 90 4.63 -3.22 -16.86
N ALA A 91 4.43 -3.02 -18.15
CA ALA A 91 5.50 -3.17 -19.14
C ALA A 91 6.66 -2.18 -18.90
N GLN A 92 6.36 -0.96 -18.46
CA GLN A 92 7.38 0.03 -18.09
C GLN A 92 8.15 -0.39 -16.84
N LEU A 93 7.47 -0.97 -15.85
CA LEU A 93 8.07 -1.47 -14.63
C LEU A 93 9.01 -2.66 -14.93
N GLU A 94 8.57 -3.62 -15.74
CA GLU A 94 9.38 -4.76 -16.16
C GLU A 94 10.62 -4.31 -16.93
N ASP A 95 10.48 -3.37 -17.87
CA ASP A 95 11.62 -2.82 -18.64
C ASP A 95 12.62 -2.09 -17.72
N ALA A 96 12.14 -1.30 -16.76
CA ALA A 96 13.00 -0.62 -15.80
C ALA A 96 13.74 -1.61 -14.89
N LEU A 97 13.04 -2.61 -14.35
CA LEU A 97 13.63 -3.66 -13.53
C LEU A 97 14.63 -4.49 -14.34
N THR A 98 14.34 -4.76 -15.62
CA THR A 98 15.24 -5.50 -16.51
C THR A 98 16.52 -4.72 -16.81
N LYS A 99 16.41 -3.40 -17.02
CA LYS A 99 17.56 -2.52 -17.21
C LYS A 99 18.47 -2.46 -15.99
N ARG A 100 17.90 -2.54 -14.77
CA ARG A 100 18.66 -2.43 -13.53
C ARG A 100 19.22 -3.76 -13.03
N PHE A 101 18.40 -4.81 -13.08
CA PHE A 101 18.64 -6.11 -12.47
C PHE A 101 18.74 -7.25 -13.50
N GLY A 102 18.92 -6.93 -14.79
CA GLY A 102 19.10 -7.94 -15.82
C GLY A 102 17.82 -8.74 -16.11
N HIS A 103 17.96 -9.88 -16.77
CA HIS A 103 16.80 -10.67 -17.18
C HIS A 103 15.97 -11.10 -15.96
N LEU A 104 14.66 -10.85 -16.05
CA LEU A 104 13.67 -11.25 -15.06
C LEU A 104 12.63 -12.14 -15.73
N THR A 105 12.10 -13.09 -14.98
CA THR A 105 10.91 -13.87 -15.35
C THR A 105 9.76 -13.44 -14.46
N GLU A 106 8.58 -13.24 -15.05
CA GLU A 106 7.35 -13.03 -14.30
C GLU A 106 6.54 -14.34 -14.30
N PRO A 107 6.51 -15.09 -13.19
CA PRO A 107 5.73 -16.33 -13.12
C PRO A 107 4.23 -16.06 -13.00
N GLU A 108 3.86 -14.95 -12.36
CA GLU A 108 2.48 -14.70 -11.96
C GLU A 108 2.18 -13.20 -11.82
N PHE A 109 1.07 -12.76 -12.42
CA PHE A 109 0.53 -11.41 -12.28
C PHE A 109 -0.97 -11.47 -11.95
N HIS A 110 -1.35 -10.82 -10.86
CA HIS A 110 -2.74 -10.65 -10.44
C HIS A 110 -3.05 -9.18 -10.27
N SER A 111 -4.05 -8.67 -10.98
CA SER A 111 -4.61 -7.34 -10.74
C SER A 111 -6.05 -7.49 -10.28
N VAL A 112 -6.35 -7.01 -9.07
CA VAL A 112 -7.74 -6.96 -8.58
C VAL A 112 -8.37 -5.67 -9.09
N SER A 113 -9.20 -5.82 -10.12
CA SER A 113 -9.93 -4.71 -10.74
C SER A 113 -11.09 -4.27 -9.83
N PRO A 114 -11.40 -2.97 -9.72
CA PRO A 114 -12.38 -2.43 -8.77
C PRO A 114 -13.82 -2.93 -8.96
N MET A 115 -14.14 -3.59 -10.08
CA MET A 115 -15.49 -4.06 -10.44
C MET A 115 -16.04 -5.22 -9.58
N VAL A 116 -15.25 -5.80 -8.67
CA VAL A 116 -15.70 -6.87 -7.74
C VAL A 116 -15.89 -6.35 -6.30
N ALA A 117 -15.58 -5.07 -6.05
CA ALA A 117 -15.66 -4.45 -4.73
C ALA A 117 -16.95 -3.64 -4.50
N GLU A 118 -17.97 -3.79 -5.36
CA GLU A 118 -19.30 -3.17 -5.22
C GLU A 118 -20.36 -4.17 -4.74
#